data_AF-A0A2J6JE74-F1
#
_entry.id   AF-A0A2J6JE74-F1
#
_cell.length_a   1.000
_cell.length_b   1.000
_cell.length_c   1.000
_cell.angle_alpha   90.00
_cell.angle_beta   90.00
_cell.angle_gamma   90.00
#
_symmetry.space_group_name_H-M   'P 1'
#
loop_
_entity.id
_entity.type
_entity.pdbx_description
1 polymer ?
#
loop_
_entity_poly.entity_id
_entity_poly.type
_entity_poly.pdbx_seq_one_letter_code
_entity_poly.pdbx_strand_id
1 'polypeptide(L)'
;MRSTLVLLLLALLLPSAAVAAVPTIACHCFQDRSFDPARPAAVDPYLLATGRNTLYAVVFGIKKGEVVKTLMGGGSAEELWALQFLAAGSDQTADELSAHRTKGASWASLLRGADPEKLSAAFVAAALRGAATDTLASAAVDAILIRRLAISPESVATLRLSGAGDRETILAILLATRRGEEPLALLQKVRQGRSWGSLLAESGLEAKQIGEEIRRQLR
;
A
#
# COMPACT_ATOMS: atom_id res chain seq x y z
N MET A 1 55.53 -0.68 -5.35
CA MET A 1 54.84 -1.23 -4.16
C MET A 1 53.97 -0.22 -3.40
N ARG A 2 54.17 1.10 -3.54
CA ARG A 2 53.31 2.11 -2.87
C ARG A 2 51.97 2.37 -3.58
N SER A 3 51.90 2.21 -4.91
CA SER A 3 50.68 2.48 -5.68
C SER A 3 49.57 1.44 -5.55
N THR A 4 49.92 0.18 -5.23
CA THR A 4 48.93 -0.88 -4.95
C THR A 4 48.23 -0.72 -3.60
N LEU A 5 48.89 -0.07 -2.63
CA LEU A 5 48.30 0.17 -1.31
C LEU A 5 47.18 1.24 -1.36
N VAL A 6 47.34 2.25 -2.22
CA VAL A 6 46.37 3.35 -2.37
C VAL A 6 45.09 2.89 -3.06
N LEU A 7 45.18 1.98 -4.05
CA LEU A 7 43.98 1.40 -4.66
C LEU A 7 43.19 0.48 -3.72
N LEU A 8 43.88 -0.23 -2.81
CA LEU A 8 43.21 -1.10 -1.83
C LEU A 8 42.45 -0.27 -0.77
N LEU A 9 43.01 0.87 -0.36
CA LEU A 9 42.39 1.80 0.59
C LEU A 9 41.19 2.56 0.00
N LEU A 10 41.19 2.84 -1.31
CA LEU A 10 40.04 3.49 -1.96
C LEU A 10 38.84 2.53 -2.12
N ALA A 11 39.08 1.23 -2.25
CA ALA A 11 38.01 0.23 -2.38
C ALA A 11 37.22 0.01 -1.07
N LEU A 12 37.83 0.31 0.09
CA LEU A 12 37.20 0.19 1.42
C LEU A 12 36.30 1.38 1.79
N LEU A 13 36.34 2.47 1.02
CA LEU A 13 35.51 3.67 1.24
C LEU A 13 34.21 3.67 0.42
N LEU A 14 33.94 2.60 -0.35
CA LEU A 14 32.65 2.46 -1.02
C LEU A 14 31.60 2.05 0.04
N PRO A 15 30.60 2.90 0.33
CA PRO A 15 29.50 2.49 1.18
C PRO A 15 28.83 1.30 0.51
N SER A 16 28.82 0.15 1.18
CA SER A 16 27.89 -0.92 0.86
C SER A 16 26.50 -0.32 0.98
N ALA A 17 25.88 0.01 -0.16
CA ALA A 17 24.45 0.18 -0.22
C ALA A 17 23.88 -1.17 0.20
N ALA A 18 23.54 -1.29 1.48
CA ALA A 18 22.75 -2.39 1.98
C ALA A 18 21.44 -2.32 1.18
N VAL A 19 21.35 -3.15 0.14
CA VAL A 19 20.11 -3.40 -0.55
C VAL A 19 19.25 -4.06 0.52
N ALA A 20 18.40 -3.25 1.17
CA ALA A 20 17.44 -3.76 2.13
C ALA A 20 16.65 -4.83 1.39
N ALA A 21 16.92 -6.09 1.70
CA ALA A 21 16.19 -7.20 1.14
C ALA A 21 14.72 -6.93 1.46
N VAL A 22 13.93 -6.64 0.43
CA VAL A 22 12.48 -6.49 0.57
C VAL A 22 12.03 -7.82 1.14
N PRO A 23 11.57 -7.86 2.40
CA PRO A 23 11.37 -9.12 3.04
C PRO A 23 10.27 -9.86 2.27
N THR A 24 10.50 -11.14 1.99
CA THR A 24 9.53 -12.08 1.40
C THR A 24 8.30 -12.32 2.29
N ILE A 25 8.05 -11.45 3.27
CA ILE A 25 6.83 -11.26 4.09
C ILE A 25 5.66 -10.78 3.21
N ALA A 26 5.69 -11.02 1.90
CA ALA A 26 4.50 -10.81 1.10
C ALA A 26 3.44 -11.85 1.47
N CYS A 27 3.79 -13.11 1.77
CA CYS A 27 2.76 -14.16 1.65
C CYS A 27 3.07 -15.58 2.19
N HIS A 28 3.88 -15.77 3.24
CA HIS A 28 4.04 -17.09 3.88
C HIS A 28 3.54 -17.01 5.32
N CYS A 29 2.24 -17.33 5.48
CA CYS A 29 1.49 -17.48 6.73
C CYS A 29 1.99 -16.65 7.91
N PHE A 30 1.43 -15.45 8.08
CA PHE A 30 1.54 -14.70 9.33
C PHE A 30 1.29 -15.62 10.53
N GLN A 31 2.31 -15.78 11.37
CA GLN A 31 2.25 -16.60 12.57
C GLN A 31 1.35 -15.93 13.62
N ASP A 32 1.55 -14.63 13.82
CA ASP A 32 0.77 -13.82 14.72
C ASP A 32 -0.43 -13.19 13.97
N ARG A 33 -1.62 -13.75 14.18
CA ARG A 33 -2.90 -13.27 13.61
C ARG A 33 -3.87 -12.73 14.65
N SER A 34 -3.45 -12.72 15.90
CA SER A 34 -4.22 -12.26 17.05
C SER A 34 -3.34 -11.33 17.86
N PHE A 35 -3.97 -10.37 18.53
CA PHE A 35 -3.26 -9.48 19.43
C PHE A 35 -2.78 -10.25 20.67
N ASP A 36 -1.50 -10.08 21.00
CA ASP A 36 -0.86 -10.58 22.21
C ASP A 36 -0.34 -9.36 23.00
N PRO A 37 -0.89 -9.04 24.18
CA PRO A 37 -0.46 -7.87 24.94
C PRO A 37 1.01 -7.94 25.40
N ALA A 38 1.60 -9.14 25.49
CA ALA A 38 3.02 -9.30 25.78
C ALA A 38 3.90 -9.01 24.55
N ARG A 39 3.35 -9.10 23.34
CA ARG A 39 4.05 -8.84 22.07
C ARG A 39 3.15 -8.07 21.10
N PRO A 40 2.75 -6.83 21.44
CA PRO A 40 1.67 -6.13 20.74
C PRO A 40 1.99 -5.78 19.28
N ALA A 41 3.27 -5.73 18.91
CA ALA A 41 3.73 -5.46 17.54
C ALA A 41 3.79 -6.71 16.65
N ALA A 42 3.69 -7.92 17.21
CA ALA A 42 3.83 -9.15 16.44
C ALA A 42 2.74 -9.31 15.37
N VAL A 43 1.54 -8.78 15.62
CA VAL A 43 0.41 -8.84 14.70
C VAL A 43 0.46 -7.76 13.59
N ASP A 44 1.30 -6.73 13.72
CA ASP A 44 1.31 -5.57 12.81
C ASP A 44 1.47 -5.94 11.32
N PRO A 45 2.40 -6.85 10.93
CA PRO A 45 2.52 -7.26 9.53
C PRO A 45 1.23 -7.87 8.98
N TYR A 46 0.53 -8.67 9.80
CA TYR A 46 -0.76 -9.25 9.43
C TYR A 46 -1.83 -8.17 9.25
N LEU A 47 -1.91 -7.19 10.17
CA LEU A 47 -2.89 -6.10 10.09
C LEU A 47 -2.67 -5.24 8.85
N LEU A 48 -1.43 -4.81 8.60
CA LEU A 48 -1.06 -3.98 7.45
C LEU A 48 -1.36 -4.67 6.12
N ALA A 49 -1.01 -5.95 5.99
CA ALA A 49 -1.30 -6.72 4.78
C ALA A 49 -2.80 -7.01 4.63
N THR A 50 -3.46 -7.43 5.70
CA THR A 50 -4.90 -7.75 5.71
C THR A 50 -5.74 -6.52 5.41
N GLY A 51 -5.39 -5.37 5.98
CA GLY A 51 -6.06 -4.10 5.73
C GLY A 51 -6.01 -3.73 4.25
N ARG A 52 -4.81 -3.65 3.68
CA ARG A 52 -4.62 -3.36 2.25
C ARG A 52 -5.35 -4.35 1.34
N ASN A 53 -5.15 -5.65 1.56
CA ASN A 53 -5.71 -6.68 0.67
C ASN A 53 -7.24 -6.75 0.77
N THR A 54 -7.81 -6.48 1.95
CA THR A 54 -9.26 -6.44 2.12
C THR A 54 -9.86 -5.19 1.50
N LEU A 55 -9.23 -4.02 1.67
CA LEU A 55 -9.67 -2.79 1.01
C LEU A 55 -9.69 -2.97 -0.51
N TYR A 56 -8.60 -3.47 -1.10
CA TYR A 56 -8.51 -3.78 -2.52
C TYR A 56 -9.66 -4.69 -2.97
N ALA A 57 -9.85 -5.82 -2.27
CA ALA A 57 -10.88 -6.81 -2.59
C ALA A 57 -12.28 -6.19 -2.57
N VAL A 58 -12.59 -5.37 -1.56
CA VAL A 58 -13.91 -4.76 -1.41
C VAL A 58 -14.15 -3.68 -2.47
N VAL A 59 -13.18 -2.80 -2.71
CA VAL A 59 -13.34 -1.67 -3.64
C VAL A 59 -13.47 -2.13 -5.09
N PHE A 60 -12.73 -3.17 -5.48
CA PHE A 60 -12.77 -3.69 -6.85
C PHE A 60 -13.70 -4.90 -7.04
N GLY A 61 -14.42 -5.32 -5.99
CA GLY A 61 -15.33 -6.48 -6.07
C GLY A 61 -14.64 -7.82 -6.33
N ILE A 62 -13.37 -7.94 -5.96
CA ILE A 62 -12.54 -9.14 -6.19
C ILE A 62 -12.54 -10.01 -4.94
N LYS A 63 -12.55 -11.34 -5.10
CA LYS A 63 -12.47 -12.24 -3.94
C LYS A 63 -11.10 -12.06 -3.27
N LYS A 64 -11.09 -11.82 -1.96
CA LYS A 64 -9.84 -11.66 -1.18
C LYS A 64 -8.86 -12.83 -1.39
N GLY A 65 -9.36 -14.05 -1.54
CA GLY A 65 -8.53 -15.23 -1.81
C GLY A 65 -7.75 -15.14 -3.14
N GLU A 66 -8.34 -14.53 -4.17
CA GLU A 66 -7.68 -14.31 -5.47
C GLU A 66 -6.55 -13.28 -5.31
N VAL A 67 -6.80 -12.18 -4.59
CA VAL A 67 -5.78 -11.17 -4.27
C VAL A 67 -4.59 -11.80 -3.56
N VAL A 68 -4.85 -12.59 -2.52
CA VAL A 68 -3.80 -13.28 -1.76
C VAL A 68 -3.06 -14.27 -2.66
N LYS A 69 -3.76 -15.08 -3.45
CA LYS A 69 -3.13 -16.05 -4.35
C LYS A 69 -2.19 -15.37 -5.36
N THR A 70 -2.58 -14.23 -5.93
CA THR A 70 -1.72 -13.48 -6.85
C THR A 70 -0.46 -12.97 -6.16
N LEU A 71 -0.59 -12.41 -4.95
CA LEU A 71 0.56 -11.96 -4.17
C LEU A 71 1.47 -13.12 -3.72
N MET A 72 0.88 -14.27 -3.35
CA MET A 72 1.64 -15.50 -3.04
C MET A 72 2.40 -16.03 -4.26
N GLY A 73 1.86 -15.84 -5.46
CA GLY A 73 2.49 -16.22 -6.72
C GLY A 73 3.59 -15.26 -7.19
N GLY A 74 3.96 -14.25 -6.39
CA GLY A 74 4.99 -13.27 -6.73
C GLY A 74 4.49 -12.03 -7.48
N GLY A 75 3.17 -11.86 -7.61
CA GLY A 75 2.59 -10.64 -8.19
C GLY A 75 2.90 -9.40 -7.36
N SER A 76 3.09 -8.25 -8.03
CA SER A 76 3.25 -6.95 -7.36
C SER A 76 1.90 -6.41 -6.89
N ALA A 77 1.83 -6.02 -5.63
CA ALA A 77 0.63 -5.36 -5.11
C ALA A 77 0.42 -3.98 -5.75
N GLU A 78 1.50 -3.27 -6.00
CA GLU A 78 1.51 -1.94 -6.59
C GLU A 78 0.98 -2.00 -8.02
N GLU A 79 1.41 -3.00 -8.79
CA GLU A 79 0.88 -3.24 -10.14
C GLU A 79 -0.61 -3.63 -10.12
N LEU A 80 -1.04 -4.47 -9.18
CA LEU A 80 -2.45 -4.80 -9.00
C LEU A 80 -3.31 -3.56 -8.76
N TRP A 81 -2.89 -2.68 -7.83
CA TRP A 81 -3.61 -1.43 -7.54
C TRP A 81 -3.66 -0.51 -8.76
N ALA A 82 -2.53 -0.30 -9.44
CA ALA A 82 -2.47 0.57 -10.60
C ALA A 82 -3.34 0.05 -11.77
N LEU A 83 -3.27 -1.24 -12.07
CA LEU A 83 -4.05 -1.87 -13.14
C LEU A 83 -5.55 -1.87 -12.84
N GLN A 84 -5.97 -2.24 -11.63
CA GLN A 84 -7.39 -2.25 -11.31
C GLN A 84 -7.99 -0.85 -11.24
N PHE A 85 -7.24 0.11 -10.72
CA PHE A 85 -7.71 1.50 -10.71
C PHE A 85 -7.88 2.05 -12.13
N LEU A 86 -6.94 1.74 -13.03
CA LEU A 86 -7.05 2.09 -14.43
C LEU A 86 -8.22 1.37 -15.12
N ALA A 87 -8.38 0.07 -14.88
CA ALA A 87 -9.50 -0.72 -15.40
C ALA A 87 -10.85 -0.12 -14.97
N ALA A 88 -11.00 0.26 -13.70
CA ALA A 88 -12.22 0.89 -13.19
C ALA A 88 -12.54 2.25 -13.85
N GLY A 89 -11.53 2.91 -14.45
CA GLY A 89 -11.69 4.14 -15.20
C GLY A 89 -11.63 3.96 -16.72
N SER A 90 -11.71 2.75 -17.26
CA SER A 90 -11.63 2.50 -18.71
C SER A 90 -12.59 1.38 -19.14
N ASP A 91 -12.67 1.13 -20.44
CA ASP A 91 -13.40 -0.03 -20.99
C ASP A 91 -12.55 -1.31 -21.04
N GLN A 92 -11.32 -1.27 -20.50
CA GLN A 92 -10.39 -2.41 -20.49
C GLN A 92 -10.38 -3.10 -19.12
N THR A 93 -10.17 -4.41 -19.13
CA THR A 93 -9.95 -5.21 -17.93
C THR A 93 -8.51 -5.07 -17.41
N ALA A 94 -8.30 -5.32 -16.12
CA ALA A 94 -6.95 -5.31 -15.54
C ALA A 94 -6.01 -6.35 -16.18
N ASP A 95 -6.55 -7.49 -16.64
CA ASP A 95 -5.77 -8.54 -17.32
C ASP A 95 -5.32 -8.10 -18.73
N GLU A 96 -6.19 -7.43 -19.48
CA GLU A 96 -5.83 -6.83 -20.78
C GLU A 96 -4.75 -5.77 -20.61
N LEU A 97 -4.94 -4.86 -19.65
CA LEU A 97 -3.96 -3.82 -19.31
C LEU A 97 -2.63 -4.45 -18.87
N SER A 98 -2.65 -5.52 -18.08
CA SER A 98 -1.45 -6.27 -17.67
C SER A 98 -0.74 -6.87 -18.89
N ALA A 99 -1.48 -7.50 -19.81
CA ALA A 99 -0.91 -8.06 -21.02
C ALA A 99 -0.23 -6.99 -21.89
N HIS A 100 -0.78 -5.77 -21.94
CA HIS A 100 -0.12 -4.64 -22.59
C HIS A 100 1.17 -4.21 -21.85
N ARG A 101 1.16 -4.17 -20.50
CA ARG A 101 2.35 -3.88 -19.69
C ARG A 101 3.47 -4.88 -19.93
N THR A 102 3.16 -6.18 -19.98
CA THR A 102 4.15 -7.24 -20.27
C THR A 102 4.76 -7.09 -21.66
N LYS A 103 4.02 -6.53 -22.62
CA LYS A 103 4.51 -6.21 -23.98
C LYS A 103 5.26 -4.88 -24.08
N GLY A 104 5.50 -4.20 -22.96
CA GLY A 104 6.29 -2.97 -22.90
C GLY A 104 5.47 -1.67 -22.99
N ALA A 105 4.14 -1.73 -22.90
CA ALA A 105 3.32 -0.51 -22.87
C ALA A 105 3.65 0.36 -21.64
N SER A 106 3.79 1.67 -21.86
CA SER A 106 3.94 2.64 -20.77
C SER A 106 2.60 2.94 -20.11
N TRP A 107 2.59 3.35 -18.84
CA TRP A 107 1.37 3.77 -18.14
C TRP A 107 0.62 4.88 -18.89
N ALA A 108 1.34 5.87 -19.42
CA ALA A 108 0.78 6.93 -20.25
C ALA A 108 0.02 6.37 -21.47
N SER A 109 0.56 5.33 -22.12
CA SER A 109 -0.08 4.73 -23.30
C SER A 109 -1.36 3.96 -22.96
N LEU A 110 -1.48 3.46 -21.73
CA LEU A 110 -2.65 2.73 -21.24
C LEU A 110 -3.80 3.66 -20.83
N LEU A 111 -3.53 4.96 -20.66
CA LEU A 111 -4.59 5.96 -20.42
C LEU A 111 -5.46 6.20 -21.68
N ARG A 112 -5.06 5.72 -22.85
CA ARG A 112 -5.86 5.88 -24.07
C ARG A 112 -7.18 5.11 -23.92
N GLY A 113 -8.29 5.84 -23.96
CA GLY A 113 -9.63 5.27 -23.73
C GLY A 113 -10.01 5.16 -22.25
N ALA A 114 -9.20 5.71 -21.34
CA ALA A 114 -9.62 5.91 -19.96
C ALA A 114 -10.40 7.23 -19.83
N ASP A 115 -11.44 7.19 -19.00
CA ASP A 115 -12.20 8.35 -18.56
C ASP A 115 -11.44 9.06 -17.42
N PRO A 116 -10.89 10.26 -17.67
CA PRO A 116 -10.11 10.98 -16.67
C PRO A 116 -10.93 11.42 -15.46
N GLU A 117 -12.27 11.49 -15.57
CA GLU A 117 -13.15 11.85 -14.44
C GLU A 117 -13.31 10.67 -13.47
N LYS A 118 -13.31 9.43 -14.00
CA LYS A 118 -13.30 8.21 -13.18
C LYS A 118 -11.94 7.96 -12.53
N LEU A 119 -10.86 8.44 -13.13
CA LEU A 119 -9.52 8.42 -12.54
C LEU A 119 -9.27 9.66 -11.66
N SER A 120 -8.19 9.67 -10.89
CA SER A 120 -7.76 10.87 -10.17
C SER A 120 -6.75 11.67 -11.00
N ALA A 121 -6.81 13.00 -10.90
CA ALA A 121 -5.84 13.87 -11.57
C ALA A 121 -4.39 13.51 -11.18
N ALA A 122 -4.16 13.13 -9.92
CA ALA A 122 -2.86 12.68 -9.44
C ALA A 122 -2.38 11.40 -10.15
N PHE A 123 -3.26 10.41 -10.33
CA PHE A 123 -2.94 9.17 -11.04
C PHE A 123 -2.62 9.43 -12.51
N VAL A 124 -3.47 10.20 -13.20
CA VAL A 124 -3.28 10.57 -14.61
C VAL A 124 -1.96 11.32 -14.78
N ALA A 125 -1.68 12.32 -13.94
CA ALA A 125 -0.45 13.08 -14.02
C ALA A 125 0.80 12.23 -13.73
N ALA A 126 0.73 11.28 -12.79
CA ALA A 126 1.82 10.34 -12.53
C ALA A 126 2.09 9.43 -13.74
N ALA A 127 1.03 8.87 -14.33
CA ALA A 127 1.14 8.03 -15.52
C ALA A 127 1.74 8.78 -16.72
N LEU A 128 1.29 10.01 -16.99
CA LEU A 128 1.78 10.84 -18.10
C LEU A 128 3.25 11.25 -17.93
N ARG A 129 3.72 11.44 -16.70
CA ARG A 129 5.14 11.70 -16.41
C ARG A 129 6.03 10.45 -16.46
N GLY A 130 5.45 9.27 -16.72
CA GLY A 130 6.20 8.02 -16.70
C GLY A 130 6.70 7.64 -15.30
N ALA A 131 5.93 7.98 -14.25
CA ALA A 131 6.29 7.63 -12.89
C ALA A 131 6.35 6.11 -12.68
N ALA A 132 7.08 5.70 -11.63
CA ALA A 132 7.16 4.30 -11.24
C ALA A 132 5.80 3.77 -10.72
N THR A 133 5.59 2.45 -10.85
CA THR A 133 4.32 1.79 -10.52
C THR A 133 3.87 2.01 -9.08
N ASP A 134 4.81 2.12 -8.14
CA ASP A 134 4.54 2.43 -6.73
C ASP A 134 3.87 3.81 -6.53
N THR A 135 4.27 4.80 -7.32
CA THR A 135 3.70 6.14 -7.33
C THR A 135 2.27 6.11 -7.87
N LEU A 136 2.03 5.34 -8.94
CA LEU A 136 0.68 5.15 -9.47
C LEU A 136 -0.22 4.41 -8.48
N ALA A 137 0.30 3.35 -7.84
CA ALA A 137 -0.42 2.61 -6.81
C ALA A 137 -0.81 3.51 -5.64
N SER A 138 0.13 4.34 -5.16
CA SER A 138 -0.13 5.31 -4.09
C SER A 138 -1.23 6.30 -4.49
N ALA A 139 -1.18 6.84 -5.72
CA ALA A 139 -2.20 7.76 -6.23
C ALA A 139 -3.58 7.10 -6.38
N ALA A 140 -3.63 5.81 -6.73
CA ALA A 140 -4.86 5.02 -6.78
C ALA A 140 -5.44 4.77 -5.38
N VAL A 141 -4.59 4.38 -4.41
CA VAL A 141 -4.97 4.21 -3.01
C VAL A 141 -5.52 5.52 -2.44
N ASP A 142 -4.81 6.62 -2.62
CA ASP A 142 -5.23 7.95 -2.12
C ASP A 142 -6.59 8.36 -2.71
N ALA A 143 -6.78 8.17 -4.02
CA ALA A 143 -8.05 8.46 -4.68
C ALA A 143 -9.21 7.62 -4.11
N ILE A 144 -8.97 6.36 -3.82
CA ILE A 144 -9.97 5.45 -3.23
C ILE A 144 -10.29 5.85 -1.80
N LEU A 145 -9.29 6.18 -0.98
CA LEU A 145 -9.49 6.63 0.40
C LEU A 145 -10.30 7.93 0.44
N ILE A 146 -9.97 8.89 -0.42
CA ILE A 146 -10.68 10.18 -0.51
C ILE A 146 -12.14 9.96 -0.94
N ARG A 147 -12.38 9.18 -2.00
CA ARG A 147 -13.72 9.04 -2.59
C ARG A 147 -14.62 8.08 -1.83
N ARG A 148 -14.07 6.97 -1.33
CA ARG A 148 -14.86 5.86 -0.76
C ARG A 148 -14.94 5.91 0.76
N LEU A 149 -13.96 6.50 1.44
CA LEU A 149 -13.98 6.70 2.90
C LEU A 149 -14.20 8.16 3.29
N ALA A 150 -14.50 9.04 2.32
CA ALA A 150 -14.78 10.47 2.52
C ALA A 150 -13.68 11.21 3.32
N ILE A 151 -12.42 10.77 3.17
CA ILE A 151 -11.28 11.42 3.84
C ILE A 151 -10.86 12.65 3.05
N SER A 152 -10.51 13.72 3.76
CA SER A 152 -10.03 14.94 3.10
C SER A 152 -8.70 14.68 2.35
N PRO A 153 -8.50 15.29 1.16
CA PRO A 153 -7.23 15.20 0.45
C PRO A 153 -6.05 15.69 1.29
N GLU A 154 -6.26 16.69 2.14
CA GLU A 154 -5.26 17.24 3.05
C GLU A 154 -4.80 16.21 4.09
N SER A 155 -5.74 15.48 4.71
CA SER A 155 -5.41 14.43 5.68
C SER A 155 -4.55 13.34 5.05
N VAL A 156 -4.86 12.93 3.82
CA VAL A 156 -4.05 11.95 3.07
C VAL A 156 -2.66 12.52 2.75
N ALA A 157 -2.60 13.75 2.23
CA ALA A 157 -1.33 14.40 1.90
C ALA A 157 -0.42 14.54 3.13
N THR A 158 -0.96 14.91 4.29
CA THR A 158 -0.19 15.04 5.53
C THR A 158 0.37 13.70 6.01
N LEU A 159 -0.36 12.59 5.83
CA LEU A 159 0.18 11.25 6.10
C LEU A 159 1.35 10.91 5.16
N ARG A 160 1.22 11.20 3.85
CA ARG A 160 2.28 10.97 2.86
C ARG A 160 3.53 11.80 3.15
N LEU A 161 3.37 13.08 3.47
CA LEU A 161 4.47 13.97 3.87
C LEU A 161 5.15 13.51 5.15
N SER A 162 4.44 12.79 6.01
CA SER A 162 4.98 12.15 7.22
C SER A 162 5.65 10.79 6.95
N GLY A 163 5.80 10.40 5.68
CA GLY A 163 6.46 9.17 5.25
C GLY A 163 5.60 7.92 5.39
N ALA A 164 4.26 8.03 5.45
CA ALA A 164 3.39 6.86 5.46
C ALA A 164 3.34 6.18 4.08
N GLY A 165 3.62 4.88 4.06
CA GLY A 165 3.34 4.03 2.90
C GLY A 165 1.85 3.70 2.77
N ASP A 166 1.46 3.00 1.71
CA ASP A 166 0.04 2.67 1.44
C ASP A 166 -0.61 1.90 2.58
N ARG A 167 0.08 0.88 3.11
CA ARG A 167 -0.47 0.02 4.17
C ARG A 167 -0.75 0.81 5.46
N GLU A 168 0.17 1.72 5.80
CA GLU A 168 0.04 2.55 6.99
C GLU A 168 -1.01 3.64 6.80
N THR A 169 -1.05 4.25 5.62
CA THR A 169 -2.07 5.26 5.26
C THR A 169 -3.47 4.65 5.37
N ILE A 170 -3.67 3.47 4.78
CA ILE A 170 -4.93 2.71 4.86
C ILE A 170 -5.27 2.41 6.33
N LEU A 171 -4.34 1.83 7.10
CA LEU A 171 -4.64 1.39 8.46
C LEU A 171 -4.85 2.56 9.43
N ALA A 172 -4.08 3.64 9.28
CA ALA A 172 -4.25 4.88 10.04
C ALA A 172 -5.64 5.46 9.83
N ILE A 173 -6.09 5.59 8.57
CA ILE A 173 -7.41 6.11 8.23
C ILE A 173 -8.52 5.21 8.79
N LEU A 174 -8.43 3.90 8.59
CA LEU A 174 -9.46 2.97 9.05
C LEU A 174 -9.66 3.04 10.58
N LEU A 175 -8.56 3.06 11.33
CA LEU A 175 -8.60 3.18 12.79
C LEU A 175 -9.06 4.57 13.24
N ALA A 176 -8.61 5.64 12.56
CA ALA A 176 -9.00 7.01 12.85
C ALA A 176 -10.51 7.21 12.68
N THR A 177 -11.08 6.77 11.55
CA THR A 177 -12.52 6.81 11.30
C THR A 177 -13.30 6.03 12.36
N ARG A 178 -12.80 4.86 12.79
CA ARG A 178 -13.44 4.07 13.85
C ARG A 178 -13.44 4.78 15.22
N ARG A 179 -12.36 5.49 15.53
CA ARG A 179 -12.12 6.11 16.84
C ARG A 179 -12.59 7.55 16.94
N GLY A 180 -12.90 8.20 15.81
CA GLY A 180 -13.10 9.65 15.76
C GLY A 180 -11.81 10.44 16.08
N GLU A 181 -10.65 9.90 15.71
CA GLU A 181 -9.35 10.53 15.89
C GLU A 181 -8.77 11.01 14.55
N GLU A 182 -7.79 11.91 14.58
CA GLU A 182 -7.04 12.30 13.38
C GLU A 182 -6.08 11.19 12.91
N PRO A 183 -6.07 10.81 11.61
CA PRO A 183 -5.18 9.76 11.09
C PRO A 183 -3.70 10.00 11.38
N LEU A 184 -3.24 11.25 11.30
CA LEU A 184 -1.86 11.60 11.58
C LEU A 184 -1.48 11.32 13.04
N ALA A 185 -2.39 11.57 13.98
CA ALA A 185 -2.13 11.32 15.40
C ALA A 185 -1.89 9.83 15.66
N LEU A 186 -2.62 8.93 14.99
CA LEU A 186 -2.39 7.49 15.08
C LEU A 186 -1.04 7.09 14.47
N LEU A 187 -0.69 7.64 13.31
CA LEU A 187 0.63 7.40 12.71
C LEU A 187 1.76 7.85 13.64
N GLN A 188 1.63 9.04 14.24
CA GLN A 188 2.62 9.58 15.18
C GLN A 188 2.79 8.70 16.41
N LYS A 189 1.70 8.18 16.99
CA LYS A 189 1.75 7.20 18.07
C LYS A 189 2.59 5.98 17.67
N VAL A 190 2.39 5.45 16.45
CA VAL A 190 3.18 4.32 15.93
C VAL A 190 4.65 4.68 15.77
N ARG A 191 4.94 5.86 15.21
CA ARG A 191 6.31 6.38 15.09
C ARG A 191 7.00 6.58 16.45
N GLN A 192 6.23 6.83 17.51
CA GLN A 192 6.69 6.95 18.90
C GLN A 192 6.81 5.60 19.63
N GLY A 193 6.66 4.47 18.93
CA GLY A 193 6.88 3.13 19.48
C GLY A 193 5.62 2.37 19.86
N ARG A 194 4.42 2.93 19.65
CA ARG A 194 3.18 2.14 19.72
C ARG A 194 3.11 1.17 18.53
N SER A 195 2.42 0.05 18.72
CA SER A 195 2.14 -0.87 17.60
C SER A 195 0.74 -0.67 17.03
N TRP A 196 0.54 -1.06 15.77
CA TRP A 196 -0.78 -1.11 15.17
C TRP A 196 -1.71 -2.07 15.93
N GLY A 197 -1.20 -3.20 16.41
CA GLY A 197 -1.91 -4.14 17.25
C GLY A 197 -2.44 -3.50 18.53
N SER A 198 -1.63 -2.67 19.20
CA SER A 198 -2.07 -1.95 20.41
C SER A 198 -3.20 -0.96 20.12
N LEU A 199 -3.08 -0.20 19.03
CA LEU A 199 -4.09 0.78 18.62
C LEU A 199 -5.39 0.10 18.19
N LEU A 200 -5.31 -1.07 17.53
CA LEU A 200 -6.47 -1.87 17.17
C LEU A 200 -7.20 -2.39 18.42
N ALA A 201 -6.46 -2.98 19.37
CA ALA A 201 -7.03 -3.52 20.60
C ALA A 201 -7.73 -2.43 21.44
N GLU A 202 -7.12 -1.25 21.55
CA GLU A 202 -7.74 -0.08 22.20
C GLU A 202 -9.00 0.43 21.47
N SER A 203 -9.18 0.06 20.21
CA SER A 203 -10.39 0.40 19.44
C SER A 203 -11.52 -0.62 19.63
N GLY A 204 -11.31 -1.61 20.51
CA GLY A 204 -12.24 -2.72 20.74
C GLY A 204 -12.33 -3.69 19.57
N LEU A 205 -11.32 -3.71 18.70
CA LEU A 205 -11.28 -4.58 17.53
C LEU A 205 -10.25 -5.69 17.70
N GLU A 206 -10.63 -6.90 17.29
CA GLU A 206 -9.71 -8.00 17.07
C GLU A 206 -9.14 -7.95 15.65
N ALA A 207 -7.92 -8.47 15.47
CA ALA A 207 -7.25 -8.58 14.18
C ALA A 207 -8.12 -9.22 13.08
N LYS A 208 -8.88 -10.28 13.43
CA LYS A 208 -9.79 -10.97 12.50
C LYS A 208 -10.97 -10.10 12.03
N GLN A 209 -11.31 -9.05 12.78
CA GLN A 209 -12.45 -8.17 12.50
C GLN A 209 -12.11 -7.01 11.56
N ILE A 210 -10.82 -6.73 11.28
CA ILE A 210 -10.42 -5.66 10.35
C ILE A 210 -11.12 -5.76 8.99
N GLY A 211 -11.28 -6.97 8.47
CA GLY A 211 -11.91 -7.15 7.17
C GLY A 211 -13.39 -6.75 7.17
N GLU A 212 -14.09 -6.98 8.27
CA GLU A 212 -15.49 -6.57 8.42
C GLU A 212 -15.62 -5.09 8.71
N GLU A 213 -14.70 -4.53 9.49
CA GLU A 213 -14.59 -3.09 9.72
C GLU A 213 -14.50 -2.32 8.40
N ILE A 214 -13.60 -2.74 7.50
CA ILE A 214 -13.42 -2.12 6.18
C ILE A 214 -14.72 -2.17 5.38
N ARG A 215 -15.41 -3.31 5.35
CA ARG A 215 -16.69 -3.43 4.63
C ARG A 215 -17.75 -2.50 5.20
N ARG A 216 -17.77 -2.34 6.53
CA ARG A 216 -18.74 -1.47 7.19
C ARG A 216 -18.50 0.00 6.86
N GLN A 217 -17.25 0.44 6.81
CA GLN A 217 -16.91 1.84 6.50
C GLN A 217 -17.10 2.21 5.02
N LEU A 218 -17.15 1.23 4.11
CA LEU A 218 -17.33 1.44 2.67
C LEU A 218 -18.79 1.32 2.18
N ARG A 219 -19.72 1.05 3.09
CA ARG A 219 -21.18 1.01 2.84
C ARG A 219 -21.78 2.38 3.07
#